data_AF-A0A1S8CXQ4-F1
#
_entry.id   AF-A0A1S8CXQ4-F1
#
_cell.length_a   1.000
_cell.length_b   1.000
_cell.length_c   1.000
_cell.angle_alpha   90.00
_cell.angle_beta   90.00
_cell.angle_gamma   90.00
#
_symmetry.space_group_name_H-M   'P 1'
#
loop_
_entity.id
_entity.type
_entity.pdbx_description
1 polymer ?
#
loop_
_entity_poly.entity_id
_entity_poly.type
_entity_poly.pdbx_seq_one_letter_code
_entity_poly.pdbx_strand_id
1 'polypeptide(L)'
;MNKTQLEIAKHQLDKSIELLIDEEDYICALTLAGAAEGILAGFNPDIFNFVRDKAAEKFDNTPKEIANSFNEFRNLLKHGSADILTKRIEIDAFEAAFMIQRAIAILSYIPNEEASVHVLKFKDWLEFNKVFECVEDN
;
A
#
# COMPACT_ATOMS: atom_id res chain seq x y z
N MET A 1 17.95 -12.51 15.09
CA MET A 1 16.83 -13.00 14.26
C MET A 1 17.31 -13.10 12.82
N ASN A 2 17.12 -14.25 12.15
CA ASN A 2 17.45 -14.43 10.73
C ASN A 2 16.14 -14.63 9.97
N LYS A 3 15.86 -13.79 8.97
CA LYS A 3 14.64 -13.80 8.16
C LYS A 3 14.98 -13.48 6.70
N THR A 4 14.29 -14.10 5.77
CA THR A 4 14.32 -13.73 4.35
C THR A 4 13.69 -12.35 4.15
N GLN A 5 14.01 -11.70 3.03
CA GLN A 5 13.39 -10.42 2.67
C GLN A 5 11.86 -10.54 2.53
N LEU A 6 11.37 -11.68 2.01
CA LEU A 6 9.94 -11.96 1.90
C LEU A 6 9.27 -12.03 3.28
N GLU A 7 9.85 -12.75 4.23
CA GLU A 7 9.33 -12.81 5.61
C GLU A 7 9.35 -11.43 6.29
N ILE A 8 10.35 -10.61 6.01
CA ILE A 8 10.42 -9.22 6.52
C ILE A 8 9.29 -8.39 5.90
N ALA A 9 9.08 -8.48 4.59
CA ALA A 9 8.02 -7.74 3.90
C ALA A 9 6.63 -8.14 4.40
N LYS A 10 6.37 -9.45 4.56
CA LYS A 10 5.11 -9.96 5.12
C LYS A 10 4.90 -9.49 6.55
N HIS A 11 5.94 -9.48 7.37
CA HIS A 11 5.84 -8.97 8.73
C HIS A 11 5.51 -7.46 8.77
N GLN A 12 6.14 -6.66 7.91
CA GLN A 12 5.82 -5.24 7.79
C GLN A 12 4.41 -5.00 7.27
N LEU A 13 3.95 -5.80 6.32
CA LEU A 13 2.58 -5.73 5.80
C LEU A 13 1.56 -6.09 6.89
N ASP A 14 1.74 -7.20 7.61
CA ASP A 14 0.86 -7.59 8.71
C ASP A 14 0.82 -6.51 9.79
N LYS A 15 1.97 -5.95 10.18
CA LYS A 15 2.02 -4.84 11.14
C LYS A 15 1.36 -3.56 10.63
N SER A 16 1.48 -3.26 9.34
CA SER A 16 0.78 -2.09 8.77
C SER A 16 -0.73 -2.22 8.86
N ILE A 17 -1.26 -3.44 8.72
CA ILE A 17 -2.70 -3.72 8.81
C ILE A 17 -3.18 -3.61 10.27
N GLU A 18 -2.43 -4.16 11.22
CA GLU A 18 -2.73 -4.00 12.65
C GLU A 18 -2.78 -2.51 13.04
N LEU A 19 -1.77 -1.73 12.63
CA LEU A 19 -1.71 -0.28 12.91
C LEU A 19 -2.89 0.48 12.31
N LEU A 20 -3.31 0.13 11.08
CA LEU A 20 -4.46 0.75 10.44
C LEU A 20 -5.76 0.43 11.19
N ILE A 21 -6.01 -0.84 11.50
CA ILE A 21 -7.33 -1.30 11.95
C ILE A 21 -7.50 -1.21 13.47
N ASP A 22 -6.46 -1.59 14.22
CA ASP A 22 -6.55 -1.75 15.67
C ASP A 22 -6.06 -0.50 16.43
N GLU A 23 -5.17 0.28 15.82
CA GLU A 23 -4.52 1.42 16.47
C GLU A 23 -4.83 2.77 15.83
N GLU A 24 -5.45 2.79 14.64
CA GLU A 24 -5.70 4.00 13.83
C GLU A 24 -4.42 4.84 13.58
N ASP A 25 -3.24 4.22 13.60
CA ASP A 25 -1.95 4.86 13.31
C ASP A 25 -1.66 4.81 11.80
N TYR A 26 -2.27 5.74 11.07
CA TYR A 26 -2.17 5.82 9.62
C TYR A 26 -0.76 6.16 9.11
N ILE A 27 0.02 6.92 9.89
CA ILE A 27 1.37 7.34 9.51
C ILE A 27 2.29 6.13 9.51
N CYS A 28 2.27 5.34 10.59
CA CYS A 28 3.11 4.16 10.72
C CYS A 28 2.59 3.03 9.82
N ALA A 29 1.27 2.87 9.69
CA ALA A 29 0.66 1.94 8.73
C ALA A 29 1.14 2.20 7.30
N LEU A 30 1.00 3.43 6.81
CA LEU A 30 1.44 3.82 5.46
C LEU A 30 2.95 3.58 5.27
N THR A 31 3.75 3.94 6.27
CA THR A 31 5.22 3.79 6.21
C THR A 31 5.62 2.32 6.05
N LEU A 32 5.08 1.43 6.90
CA LEU A 32 5.42 0.01 6.86
C LEU A 32 4.88 -0.66 5.59
N ALA A 33 3.67 -0.31 5.14
CA ALA A 33 3.13 -0.81 3.88
C ALA A 33 4.00 -0.39 2.68
N GLY A 34 4.45 0.87 2.65
CA GLY A 34 5.34 1.36 1.60
C GLY A 34 6.76 0.77 1.65
N ALA A 35 7.21 0.27 2.80
CA ALA A 35 8.44 -0.48 2.93
C ALA A 35 8.26 -1.94 2.48
N ALA A 36 7.16 -2.58 2.85
CA ALA A 36 6.77 -3.90 2.36
C ALA A 36 6.66 -3.92 0.83
N GLU A 37 5.96 -2.95 0.22
CA GLU A 37 5.86 -2.80 -1.24
C GLU A 37 7.25 -2.74 -1.89
N GLY A 38 8.15 -1.90 -1.35
CA GLY A 38 9.49 -1.73 -1.90
C GLY A 38 10.32 -3.02 -1.88
N ILE A 39 10.19 -3.82 -0.83
CA ILE A 39 10.86 -5.13 -0.73
C ILE A 39 10.23 -6.13 -1.72
N LEU A 40 8.89 -6.20 -1.76
CA LEU A 40 8.15 -7.12 -2.64
C LEU A 40 8.39 -6.80 -4.13
N ALA A 41 8.46 -5.52 -4.50
CA ALA A 41 8.77 -5.11 -5.88
C ALA A 41 10.16 -5.57 -6.36
N GLY A 42 11.08 -5.86 -5.43
CA GLY A 42 12.38 -6.44 -5.75
C GLY A 42 12.31 -7.89 -6.27
N PHE A 43 11.22 -8.62 -6.02
CA PHE A 43 11.01 -9.97 -6.55
C PHE A 43 10.90 -9.96 -8.08
N ASN A 44 10.09 -9.06 -8.61
CA ASN A 44 9.98 -8.84 -10.05
C ASN A 44 9.50 -7.40 -10.31
N PRO A 45 10.36 -6.52 -10.84
CA PRO A 45 10.01 -5.12 -11.14
C PRO A 45 8.83 -4.98 -12.11
N ASP A 46 8.59 -5.97 -12.96
CA ASP A 46 7.47 -5.94 -13.92
C ASP A 46 6.11 -6.11 -13.25
N ILE A 47 6.04 -6.68 -12.04
CA ILE A 47 4.77 -6.80 -11.29
C ILE A 47 4.23 -5.43 -10.92
N PHE A 48 5.10 -4.48 -10.55
CA PHE A 48 4.65 -3.11 -10.29
C PHE A 48 4.05 -2.47 -11.55
N ASN A 49 4.70 -2.65 -12.70
CA ASN A 49 4.18 -2.16 -13.99
C ASN A 49 2.84 -2.81 -14.31
N PHE A 50 2.70 -4.12 -14.10
CA PHE A 50 1.46 -4.84 -14.31
C PHE A 50 0.32 -4.34 -13.41
N VAL A 51 0.57 -4.17 -12.10
CA VAL A 51 -0.42 -3.64 -11.14
C VAL A 51 -0.84 -2.22 -11.52
N ARG A 52 0.13 -1.37 -11.90
CA ARG A 52 -0.13 -0.01 -12.40
C ARG A 52 -1.02 -0.03 -13.65
N ASP A 53 -0.69 -0.86 -14.63
CA ASP A 53 -1.41 -0.92 -15.90
C ASP A 53 -2.85 -1.44 -15.68
N LYS A 54 -3.03 -2.42 -14.78
CA LYS A 54 -4.38 -2.88 -14.39
C LYS A 54 -5.19 -1.81 -13.66
N ALA A 55 -4.55 -1.02 -12.80
CA ALA A 55 -5.22 0.11 -12.14
C ALA A 55 -5.57 1.22 -13.15
N ALA A 56 -4.70 1.50 -14.12
CA ALA A 56 -4.94 2.46 -15.19
C ALA A 56 -6.18 2.08 -16.02
N GLU A 57 -6.27 0.81 -16.43
CA GLU A 57 -7.46 0.25 -17.11
C GLU A 57 -8.72 0.38 -16.25
N LYS A 58 -8.64 0.06 -14.95
CA LYS A 58 -9.81 0.07 -14.06
C LYS A 58 -10.37 1.47 -13.79
N PHE A 59 -9.50 2.47 -13.68
CA PHE A 59 -9.87 3.83 -13.26
C PHE A 59 -9.89 4.84 -14.41
N ASP A 60 -9.87 4.39 -15.66
CA ASP A 60 -9.81 5.22 -16.88
C ASP A 60 -8.75 6.33 -16.81
N ASN A 61 -7.57 5.97 -16.27
CA ASN A 61 -6.44 6.88 -16.09
C ASN A 61 -5.24 6.41 -16.91
N THR A 62 -4.27 7.30 -17.16
CA THR A 62 -3.01 6.86 -17.79
C THR A 62 -2.14 6.09 -16.79
N PRO A 63 -1.31 5.13 -17.25
CA PRO A 63 -0.32 4.48 -16.40
C PRO A 63 0.62 5.47 -15.70
N LYS A 64 0.90 6.61 -16.35
CA LYS A 64 1.72 7.68 -15.78
C LYS A 64 1.02 8.36 -14.59
N GLU A 65 -0.27 8.67 -14.70
CA GLU A 65 -1.04 9.27 -13.60
C GLU A 65 -1.16 8.31 -12.42
N ILE A 66 -1.45 7.04 -12.68
CA ILE A 66 -1.45 6.00 -11.64
C ILE A 66 -0.07 5.88 -10.98
N ALA A 67 1.01 5.82 -11.76
CA ALA A 67 2.37 5.75 -11.21
C ALA A 67 2.71 6.98 -10.38
N ASN A 68 2.31 8.18 -10.81
CA ASN A 68 2.54 9.41 -10.05
C ASN A 68 1.80 9.37 -8.72
N SER A 69 0.50 9.04 -8.71
CA SER A 69 -0.29 8.87 -7.49
C SER A 69 0.32 7.81 -6.56
N PHE A 70 0.73 6.67 -7.14
CA PHE A 70 1.37 5.60 -6.39
C PHE A 70 2.68 6.06 -5.72
N ASN A 71 3.48 6.82 -6.44
CA ASN A 71 4.78 7.28 -5.97
C ASN A 71 4.65 8.46 -5.00
N GLU A 72 3.63 9.30 -5.14
CA GLU A 72 3.41 10.47 -4.31
C GLU A 72 3.32 10.09 -2.83
N PHE A 73 2.32 9.27 -2.44
CA PHE A 73 2.14 8.86 -1.05
C PHE A 73 3.33 8.11 -0.47
N ARG A 74 3.95 7.23 -1.28
CA ARG A 74 5.13 6.48 -0.85
C ARG A 74 6.32 7.39 -0.56
N ASN A 75 6.51 8.43 -1.37
CA ASN A 75 7.65 9.34 -1.25
C ASN A 75 7.37 10.44 -0.22
N LEU A 76 6.11 10.79 0.00
CA LEU A 76 5.63 11.82 0.92
C LEU A 76 6.20 11.65 2.33
N LEU A 77 6.26 10.41 2.82
CA LEU A 77 6.79 10.08 4.15
C LEU A 77 8.27 9.70 4.18
N LYS A 78 8.89 9.43 3.02
CA LYS A 78 10.28 8.95 2.94
C LYS A 78 11.29 10.07 2.73
N HIS A 79 10.87 11.21 2.20
CA HIS A 79 11.76 12.31 1.86
C HIS A 79 11.33 13.60 2.54
N GLY A 80 12.23 14.17 3.33
CA GLY A 80 12.08 15.54 3.83
C GLY A 80 12.08 16.55 2.68
N SER A 81 11.34 17.64 2.84
CA SER A 81 11.35 18.79 1.93
C SER A 81 12.09 19.97 2.55
N ALA A 82 12.45 20.98 1.74
CA ALA A 82 13.01 22.24 2.25
C ALA A 82 12.10 22.88 3.32
N ASP A 83 10.78 22.69 3.19
CA ASP A 83 9.76 23.21 4.09
C ASP A 83 9.40 22.25 5.25
N ILE A 84 10.29 21.34 5.66
CA ILE A 84 10.00 20.29 6.66
C ILE A 84 9.38 20.82 7.98
N LEU A 85 9.68 22.07 8.36
CA LEU A 85 9.17 22.69 9.58
C LEU A 85 7.73 23.24 9.44
N THR A 86 7.27 23.47 8.21
CA THR A 86 6.00 24.18 7.93
C THR A 86 5.05 23.39 7.06
N LYS A 87 5.55 22.41 6.28
CA LYS A 87 4.75 21.54 5.43
C LYS A 87 3.82 20.70 6.30
N ARG A 88 2.53 20.89 6.12
CA ARG A 88 1.50 20.01 6.70
C ARG A 88 1.16 18.92 5.70
N ILE A 89 1.03 17.72 6.21
CA ILE A 89 0.64 16.54 5.44
C ILE A 89 -0.54 15.94 6.18
N GLU A 90 -1.64 15.80 5.46
CA GLU A 90 -2.80 15.06 5.94
C GLU A 90 -2.65 13.61 5.48
N ILE A 91 -2.87 12.69 6.41
CA ILE A 91 -2.83 11.24 6.17
C ILE A 91 -3.99 10.66 6.96
N ASP A 92 -4.90 10.02 6.26
CA ASP A 92 -6.03 9.34 6.83
C ASP A 92 -6.01 7.83 6.51
N ALA A 93 -7.11 7.16 6.85
CA ALA A 93 -7.27 5.74 6.64
C ALA A 93 -7.22 5.35 5.15
N PHE A 94 -7.65 6.21 4.23
CA PHE A 94 -7.64 5.97 2.80
C PHE A 94 -6.22 5.84 2.26
N GLU A 95 -5.31 6.78 2.56
CA GLU A 95 -3.92 6.70 2.07
C GLU A 95 -3.21 5.46 2.61
N ALA A 96 -3.41 5.14 3.89
CA ALA A 96 -2.83 3.95 4.52
C ALA A 96 -3.39 2.67 3.90
N ALA A 97 -4.71 2.55 3.76
CA ALA A 97 -5.38 1.40 3.15
C ALA A 97 -4.96 1.21 1.68
N PHE A 98 -4.84 2.30 0.93
CA PHE A 98 -4.39 2.25 -0.45
C PHE A 98 -2.96 1.70 -0.59
N MET A 99 -2.05 2.13 0.29
CA MET A 99 -0.67 1.61 0.31
C MET A 99 -0.62 0.12 0.68
N ILE A 100 -1.42 -0.30 1.67
CA ILE A 100 -1.57 -1.71 2.06
C ILE A 100 -2.11 -2.54 0.90
N GLN A 101 -3.17 -2.07 0.24
CA GLN A 101 -3.80 -2.75 -0.89
C GLN A 101 -2.82 -2.97 -2.05
N ARG A 102 -1.92 -2.01 -2.31
CA ARG A 102 -0.86 -2.16 -3.32
C ARG A 102 0.17 -3.21 -2.94
N ALA A 103 0.64 -3.22 -1.69
CA ALA A 103 1.56 -4.24 -1.21
C ALA A 103 0.95 -5.65 -1.29
N ILE A 104 -0.33 -5.79 -0.93
CA ILE A 104 -1.10 -7.05 -1.08
C ILE A 104 -1.20 -7.45 -2.55
N ALA A 105 -1.48 -6.51 -3.45
CA ALA A 105 -1.59 -6.78 -4.87
C ALA A 105 -0.28 -7.38 -5.41
N ILE A 106 0.88 -6.82 -5.07
CA ILE A 106 2.19 -7.38 -5.47
C ILE A 106 2.41 -8.76 -4.85
N LEU A 107 2.14 -8.93 -3.54
CA LEU A 107 2.29 -10.21 -2.85
C LEU A 107 1.47 -11.33 -3.52
N SER A 108 0.28 -11.02 -4.03
CA SER A 108 -0.61 -12.00 -4.69
C SER A 108 -0.06 -12.60 -5.99
N TYR A 109 0.99 -11.99 -6.58
CA TYR A 109 1.69 -12.51 -7.76
C TYR A 109 2.93 -13.34 -7.40
N ILE A 110 3.30 -13.45 -6.12
CA ILE A 110 4.43 -14.29 -5.68
C ILE A 110 3.94 -15.75 -5.61
N PRO A 111 4.57 -16.70 -6.32
CA PRO A 111 4.11 -18.08 -6.35
C PRO A 111 4.12 -18.75 -4.97
N ASN A 112 3.07 -19.52 -4.68
CA ASN A 112 2.89 -20.28 -3.43
C ASN A 112 2.77 -19.41 -2.16
N GLU A 113 2.52 -18.11 -2.29
CA GLU A 113 2.23 -17.25 -1.15
C GLU A 113 0.74 -17.24 -0.81
N GLU A 114 0.43 -17.48 0.46
CA GLU A 114 -0.92 -17.42 1.00
C GLU A 114 -1.17 -16.09 1.71
N ALA A 115 -2.43 -15.63 1.66
CA ALA A 115 -2.87 -14.47 2.41
C ALA A 115 -2.76 -14.75 3.92
N SER A 116 -2.15 -13.84 4.66
CA SER A 116 -2.13 -13.90 6.12
C SER A 116 -3.53 -13.62 6.69
N VAL A 117 -3.74 -13.98 7.97
CA VAL A 117 -4.98 -13.60 8.69
C VAL A 117 -5.20 -12.08 8.71
N HIS A 118 -4.12 -11.30 8.75
CA HIS A 118 -4.18 -9.84 8.69
C HIS A 118 -4.67 -9.38 7.31
N VAL A 119 -4.17 -9.97 6.22
CA VAL A 119 -4.67 -9.67 4.87
C VAL A 119 -6.15 -10.00 4.71
N LEU A 120 -6.63 -11.10 5.31
CA LEU A 120 -8.06 -11.42 5.30
C LEU A 120 -8.87 -10.39 6.12
N LYS A 121 -8.43 -10.06 7.33
CA LYS A 121 -9.04 -9.01 8.17
C LYS A 121 -9.10 -7.66 7.45
N PHE A 122 -8.05 -7.32 6.70
CA PHE A 122 -8.01 -6.09 5.91
C PHE A 122 -9.04 -6.08 4.78
N LYS A 123 -9.25 -7.21 4.09
CA LYS A 123 -10.31 -7.31 3.06
C LYS A 123 -11.69 -7.09 3.66
N ASP A 124 -11.98 -7.74 4.80
CA ASP A 124 -13.25 -7.54 5.51
C ASP A 124 -13.42 -6.07 5.95
N TRP A 125 -12.35 -5.45 6.43
CA TRP A 125 -12.35 -4.04 6.83
C TRP A 125 -12.60 -3.10 5.64
N LEU A 126 -12.01 -3.37 4.47
CA LEU A 126 -12.26 -2.58 3.25
C LEU A 126 -13.73 -2.65 2.82
N GLU A 127 -14.32 -3.84 2.84
CA GLU A 127 -15.73 -4.06 2.51
C GLU A 127 -16.67 -3.34 3.49
N PHE A 128 -16.39 -3.46 4.79
CA PHE A 128 -17.19 -2.80 5.83
C PHE A 128 -17.15 -1.27 5.73
N ASN A 129 -15.96 -0.70 5.50
CA ASN A 129 -15.76 0.74 5.46
C ASN A 129 -16.01 1.37 4.08
N LYS A 130 -16.35 0.57 3.06
CA LYS A 130 -16.65 1.05 1.70
C LYS A 130 -15.57 1.95 1.11
N VAL A 131 -14.31 1.71 1.48
CA VAL A 131 -13.17 2.63 1.25
C VAL A 131 -12.96 2.95 -0.22
N PHE A 132 -13.30 2.02 -1.12
CA PHE A 132 -13.17 2.17 -2.57
C PHE A 132 -14.50 2.26 -3.32
N GLU A 133 -15.64 2.34 -2.64
CA GLU A 133 -16.96 2.45 -3.29
C GLU A 133 -17.27 3.88 -3.79
N CYS A 134 -16.47 4.89 -3.43
CA CYS A 134 -16.65 6.27 -3.89
C CYS A 134 -16.14 6.57 -5.33
N VAL A 135 -15.93 5.56 -6.18
CA VAL A 135 -15.47 5.76 -7.58
C VAL A 135 -16.54 5.41 -8.62
N GLU A 136 -17.72 4.97 -8.19
CA GLU A 136 -18.89 4.80 -9.05
C GLU A 136 -19.91 5.88 -8.69
N ASP A 137 -19.74 7.09 -9.21
CA ASP A 137 -20.81 8.06 -9.54
C ASP A 137 -20.19 9.44 -9.82
N ASN A 138 -19.84 9.69 -11.08
CA ASN A 138 -19.91 11.00 -11.76
C ASN A 138 -19.78 10.83 -13.27
#